data_AF-A0A178MXI5-F1
#
_entry.id   AF-A0A178MXI5-F1
#
_cell.length_a   1.000
_cell.length_b   1.000
_cell.length_c   1.000
_cell.angle_alpha   90.00
_cell.angle_beta   90.00
_cell.angle_gamma   90.00
#
_symmetry.space_group_name_H-M   'P 1'
#
loop_
_entity.id
_entity.type
_entity.pdbx_description
1 polymer ?
#
loop_
_entity_poly.entity_id
_entity_poly.type
_entity_poly.pdbx_seq_one_letter_code
_entity_poly.pdbx_strand_id
1 'polypeptide(L)'
;MDVDAEIAVLDKQRKFLTRMGIGLTAVFAGILAGYVHHKGGIAEMLALPLNNMGDFLAGACSPLAFLWLVVGYRMQALELEQNSKALRQQAEEMRSAVEQAKEQAQAMRGHERIALQNLLLETRKQFEEDLALLAAHIAMKHSGTECDVYWGKLASGDKYIFCTYMCERIDSDMSEWGRYFTDPSAPEKQREIASLSNRYMFIFDKFTSLLKAIDGGSFISFYENSPYGRLNQALKSLSLKPEV
;
A
#
# COMPACT_ATOMS: atom_id res chain seq x y z
N MET A 1 -2.23 -34.53 -9.99
CA MET A 1 -1.22 -35.38 -10.66
C MET A 1 0.12 -34.75 -10.33
N ASP A 2 1.02 -35.49 -9.71
CA ASP A 2 2.25 -34.95 -9.11
C ASP A 2 3.22 -34.48 -10.21
N VAL A 3 3.42 -33.17 -10.33
CA VAL A 3 4.27 -32.54 -11.37
C VAL A 3 5.71 -33.05 -11.25
N ASP A 4 6.16 -33.33 -10.02
CA ASP A 4 7.50 -33.86 -9.75
C ASP A 4 7.66 -35.28 -10.29
N ALA A 5 6.61 -36.09 -10.22
CA ALA A 5 6.61 -37.44 -10.77
C ALA A 5 6.71 -37.43 -12.31
N GLU A 6 6.03 -36.52 -13.00
CA GLU A 6 6.15 -36.38 -14.46
C GLU A 6 7.51 -35.86 -14.89
N ILE A 7 8.07 -34.86 -14.17
CA ILE A 7 9.41 -34.35 -14.44
C ILE A 7 10.44 -35.47 -14.28
N ALA A 8 10.30 -36.31 -13.23
CA ALA A 8 11.17 -37.46 -13.01
C ALA A 8 11.05 -38.50 -14.14
N VAL A 9 9.86 -38.72 -14.69
CA VAL A 9 9.66 -39.64 -15.84
C VAL A 9 10.37 -39.12 -17.08
N LEU A 10 10.23 -37.83 -17.40
CA LEU A 10 10.85 -37.20 -18.56
C LEU A 10 12.39 -37.16 -18.42
N ASP A 11 12.90 -36.90 -17.22
CA ASP A 11 14.32 -36.97 -16.89
C ASP A 11 14.90 -38.39 -17.06
N LYS A 12 14.14 -39.40 -16.62
CA LYS A 12 14.48 -40.81 -16.81
C LYS A 12 14.54 -41.19 -18.29
N GLN A 13 13.60 -40.70 -19.11
CA GLN A 13 13.61 -40.91 -20.57
C GLN A 13 14.82 -40.26 -21.23
N ARG A 14 15.17 -39.03 -20.86
CA ARG A 14 16.38 -38.34 -21.35
C ARG A 14 17.63 -39.15 -21.03
N LYS A 15 17.81 -39.55 -19.77
CA LYS A 15 18.94 -40.39 -19.32
C LYS A 15 18.98 -41.76 -20.01
N PHE A 16 17.83 -42.33 -20.36
CA PHE A 16 17.76 -43.56 -21.13
C PHE A 16 18.25 -43.35 -22.57
N LEU A 17 17.75 -42.32 -23.27
CA LEU A 17 18.19 -41.95 -24.62
C LEU A 17 19.71 -41.68 -24.68
N THR A 18 20.27 -40.99 -23.69
CA THR A 18 21.72 -40.74 -23.61
C THR A 18 22.50 -42.05 -23.48
N ARG A 19 22.09 -42.93 -22.55
CA ARG A 19 22.77 -44.22 -22.34
C ARG A 19 22.69 -45.12 -23.58
N MET A 20 21.55 -45.14 -24.25
CA MET A 20 21.36 -45.86 -25.49
C MET A 20 22.26 -45.30 -26.60
N GLY A 21 22.35 -43.97 -26.77
CA GLY A 21 23.22 -43.33 -27.74
C GLY A 21 24.71 -43.61 -27.50
N ILE A 22 25.16 -43.55 -26.24
CA ILE A 22 26.53 -43.92 -25.85
C ILE A 22 26.79 -45.40 -26.13
N GLY A 23 25.88 -46.30 -25.76
CA GLY A 23 26.00 -47.74 -26.01
C GLY A 23 26.11 -48.06 -27.51
N LEU A 24 25.23 -47.48 -28.33
CA LEU A 24 25.27 -47.63 -29.78
C LEU A 24 26.57 -47.07 -30.39
N THR A 25 27.05 -45.93 -29.89
CA THR A 25 28.34 -45.34 -30.30
C THR A 25 29.50 -46.26 -29.94
N ALA A 26 29.51 -46.87 -28.75
CA ALA A 26 30.56 -47.79 -28.32
C ALA A 26 30.57 -49.08 -29.16
N VAL A 27 29.40 -49.64 -29.47
CA VAL A 27 29.27 -50.79 -30.37
C VAL A 27 29.77 -50.43 -31.76
N PHE A 28 29.36 -49.29 -32.31
CA PHE A 28 29.80 -48.80 -33.61
C PHE A 28 31.32 -48.60 -33.67
N ALA A 29 31.91 -47.98 -32.66
CA ALA A 29 33.36 -47.81 -32.55
C ALA A 29 34.10 -49.15 -32.45
N GLY A 30 33.56 -50.13 -31.72
CA GLY A 30 34.11 -51.48 -31.63
C GLY A 30 34.10 -52.22 -32.97
N ILE A 31 33.00 -52.12 -33.73
CA ILE A 31 32.90 -52.66 -35.10
C ILE A 31 33.95 -52.01 -36.01
N LEU A 32 34.09 -50.68 -35.93
CA LEU A 32 35.05 -49.94 -36.74
C LEU A 32 36.50 -50.32 -36.41
N ALA A 33 36.83 -50.44 -35.12
CA ALA A 33 38.15 -50.87 -34.67
C ALA A 33 38.46 -52.31 -35.11
N GLY A 34 37.49 -53.22 -35.02
CA GLY A 34 37.63 -54.60 -35.50
C GLY A 34 37.87 -54.67 -37.02
N TYR A 35 37.13 -53.85 -37.79
CA TYR A 35 37.33 -53.73 -39.24
C TYR A 35 38.74 -53.23 -39.60
N VAL A 36 39.22 -52.18 -38.93
CA VAL A 36 40.57 -51.63 -39.13
C VAL A 36 41.64 -52.65 -38.76
N HIS A 37 41.49 -53.35 -37.63
CA HIS A 37 42.45 -54.38 -37.21
C HIS A 37 42.53 -55.53 -38.22
N HIS A 38 41.39 -55.97 -38.76
CA HIS A 38 41.34 -57.04 -39.77
C HIS A 38 41.99 -56.64 -41.10
N LYS A 39 41.98 -55.34 -41.46
CA LYS A 39 42.58 -54.78 -42.68
C LYS A 39 44.06 -54.39 -42.53
N GLY A 40 44.74 -54.86 -41.48
CA GLY A 40 46.18 -54.61 -41.25
C GLY A 40 46.50 -53.47 -40.29
N GLY A 41 45.48 -52.93 -39.63
CA GLY A 41 45.63 -51.97 -38.54
C GLY A 41 45.84 -50.53 -39.01
N ILE A 42 46.16 -49.67 -38.05
CA ILE A 42 46.22 -48.22 -38.24
C ILE A 42 47.42 -47.83 -39.14
N ALA A 43 48.50 -48.61 -39.12
CA ALA A 43 49.70 -48.35 -39.92
C ALA A 43 49.43 -48.45 -41.42
N GLU A 44 48.67 -49.45 -41.85
CA GLU A 44 48.30 -49.64 -43.26
C GLU A 44 47.22 -48.64 -43.70
N MET A 45 46.35 -48.22 -42.77
CA MET A 45 45.36 -47.16 -42.99
C MET A 45 46.02 -45.79 -43.24
N LEU A 46 47.09 -45.46 -42.50
CA LEU A 46 47.83 -44.20 -42.67
C LEU A 46 48.71 -44.19 -43.93
N ALA A 47 48.96 -45.35 -44.54
CA ALA A 47 49.67 -45.46 -45.80
C ALA A 47 48.77 -45.27 -47.04
N LEU A 48 47.44 -45.17 -46.86
CA LEU A 48 46.49 -44.96 -47.95
C LEU A 48 46.59 -43.54 -48.54
N PRO A 49 46.26 -43.36 -49.84
CA PRO A 49 46.09 -42.04 -50.43
C PRO A 49 45.09 -41.20 -49.63
N LEU A 50 45.39 -39.91 -49.46
CA LEU A 50 44.63 -38.99 -48.61
C LEU A 50 43.12 -38.96 -48.94
N ASN A 51 42.75 -39.08 -50.22
CA ASN A 51 41.36 -39.13 -50.66
C ASN A 51 40.60 -40.36 -50.10
N ASN A 52 41.22 -41.54 -50.14
CA ASN A 52 40.61 -42.79 -49.66
C ASN A 52 40.47 -42.80 -48.13
N MET A 53 41.41 -42.17 -47.43
CA MET A 53 41.30 -41.97 -45.98
C MET A 53 40.15 -41.00 -45.65
N GLY A 54 39.99 -39.94 -46.44
CA GLY A 54 38.85 -39.02 -46.35
C GLY A 54 37.50 -39.71 -46.56
N ASP A 55 37.38 -40.55 -47.59
CA ASP A 55 36.14 -41.30 -47.88
C ASP A 55 35.79 -42.30 -46.76
N PHE A 56 36.79 -42.97 -46.19
CA PHE A 56 36.60 -43.85 -45.04
C PHE A 56 36.13 -43.09 -43.80
N LEU A 57 36.78 -41.96 -43.47
CA LEU A 57 36.39 -41.09 -42.36
C LEU A 57 34.98 -40.51 -42.56
N ALA A 58 34.63 -40.08 -43.77
CA ALA A 58 33.29 -39.60 -44.10
C ALA A 58 32.24 -40.70 -43.91
N GLY A 59 32.53 -41.93 -44.36
CA GLY A 59 31.66 -43.09 -44.15
C GLY A 59 31.53 -43.51 -42.68
N ALA A 60 32.59 -43.37 -41.88
CA ALA A 60 32.59 -43.66 -40.45
C ALA A 60 31.84 -42.60 -39.63
N CYS A 61 32.05 -41.32 -39.93
CA CYS A 61 31.49 -40.20 -39.18
C CYS A 61 30.01 -39.93 -39.52
N SER A 62 29.56 -40.24 -40.74
CA SER A 62 28.18 -39.91 -41.17
C SER A 62 27.09 -40.64 -40.37
N PRO A 63 27.15 -41.98 -40.16
CA PRO A 63 26.16 -42.68 -39.34
C PRO A 63 26.20 -42.26 -37.87
N LEU A 64 27.40 -41.96 -37.35
CA LEU A 64 27.58 -41.50 -35.97
C LEU A 64 26.95 -40.11 -35.76
N ALA A 65 27.19 -39.18 -36.68
CA ALA A 65 26.58 -37.86 -36.64
C ALA A 65 25.05 -37.95 -36.72
N PHE A 66 24.52 -38.81 -37.62
CA PHE A 66 23.08 -39.02 -37.76
C PHE A 66 22.44 -39.61 -36.51
N LEU A 67 23.09 -40.58 -35.86
CA LEU A 67 22.64 -41.17 -34.60
C LEU A 67 22.44 -40.08 -33.54
N TRP A 68 23.45 -39.23 -33.33
CA TRP A 68 23.39 -38.16 -32.34
C TRP A 68 22.39 -37.06 -32.70
N LEU A 69 22.19 -36.79 -33.99
CA LEU A 69 21.15 -35.87 -34.46
C LEU A 69 19.75 -36.34 -34.04
N VAL A 70 19.42 -37.63 -34.28
CA VAL A 70 18.12 -38.19 -33.92
C VAL A 70 17.93 -38.22 -32.40
N VAL A 71 18.96 -38.63 -31.65
CA VAL A 71 18.94 -38.64 -30.19
C VAL A 71 18.73 -37.22 -29.65
N GLY A 72 19.48 -36.24 -30.16
CA GLY A 72 19.38 -34.83 -29.78
C GLY A 72 18.00 -34.24 -30.09
N TYR A 73 17.43 -34.53 -31.26
CA TYR A 73 16.09 -34.07 -31.63
C TYR A 73 15.01 -34.62 -30.68
N ARG A 74 15.13 -35.89 -30.26
CA ARG A 74 14.23 -36.50 -29.27
C ARG A 74 14.38 -35.87 -27.89
N MET A 75 15.62 -35.60 -27.45
CA MET A 75 15.88 -34.89 -26.18
C MET A 75 15.28 -33.48 -26.20
N GLN A 76 15.49 -32.73 -27.28
CA GLN A 76 14.96 -31.40 -27.46
C GLN A 76 13.43 -31.38 -27.40
N ALA A 77 12.76 -32.36 -28.01
CA ALA A 77 11.30 -32.49 -27.95
C ALA A 77 10.79 -32.71 -26.52
N LEU A 78 11.47 -33.53 -25.72
CA LEU A 78 11.12 -33.77 -24.31
C LEU A 78 11.30 -32.50 -23.47
N GLU A 79 12.36 -31.74 -23.69
CA GLU A 79 12.61 -30.46 -23.00
C GLU A 79 11.56 -29.40 -23.34
N LEU A 80 11.15 -29.32 -24.61
CA LEU A 80 10.08 -28.42 -25.05
C LEU A 80 8.74 -28.76 -24.39
N GLU A 81 8.42 -30.05 -24.24
CA GLU A 81 7.21 -30.49 -23.54
C GLU A 81 7.24 -30.08 -22.07
N GLN A 82 8.37 -30.31 -21.38
CA GLN A 82 8.57 -29.88 -19.99
C GLN A 82 8.39 -28.37 -19.83
N ASN A 83 9.05 -27.58 -20.70
CA ASN A 83 9.01 -26.13 -20.63
C ASN A 83 7.60 -25.59 -20.91
N SER A 84 6.91 -26.12 -21.92
CA SER A 84 5.53 -25.73 -22.24
C SER A 84 4.57 -26.00 -21.09
N LYS A 85 4.72 -27.13 -20.39
CA LYS A 85 3.92 -27.45 -19.20
C LYS A 85 4.20 -26.49 -18.04
N ALA A 86 5.47 -26.26 -17.72
CA ALA A 86 5.86 -25.32 -16.66
C ALA A 86 5.31 -23.91 -16.92
N LEU A 87 5.36 -23.46 -18.19
CA LEU A 87 4.81 -22.16 -18.57
C LEU A 87 3.28 -22.10 -18.41
N ARG A 88 2.55 -23.18 -18.72
CA ARG A 88 1.10 -23.24 -18.50
C ARG A 88 0.74 -23.18 -17.02
N GLN A 89 1.47 -23.91 -16.18
CA GLN A 89 1.27 -23.88 -14.73
C GLN A 89 1.57 -22.48 -14.18
N GLN A 90 2.68 -21.86 -14.60
CA GLN A 90 3.01 -20.49 -14.21
C GLN A 90 1.92 -19.49 -14.63
N ALA A 91 1.33 -19.66 -15.81
CA ALA A 91 0.23 -18.82 -16.27
C ALA A 91 -1.05 -19.00 -15.42
N GLU A 92 -1.33 -20.23 -14.95
CA GLU A 92 -2.47 -20.52 -14.07
C GLU A 92 -2.27 -19.94 -12.66
N GLU A 93 -1.06 -20.08 -12.11
CA GLU A 93 -0.67 -19.46 -10.84
C GLU A 93 -0.77 -17.93 -10.92
N MET A 94 -0.31 -17.34 -12.03
CA MET A 94 -0.41 -15.89 -12.26
C MET A 94 -1.86 -15.42 -12.36
N ARG A 95 -2.74 -16.18 -13.03
CA ARG A 95 -4.18 -15.87 -13.06
C ARG A 95 -4.80 -15.88 -11.67
N SER A 96 -4.45 -16.89 -10.87
CA SER A 96 -4.92 -16.99 -9.48
C SER A 96 -4.42 -15.82 -8.63
N ALA A 97 -3.14 -15.44 -8.79
CA ALA A 97 -2.55 -14.28 -8.12
C ALA A 97 -3.24 -12.96 -8.52
N VAL A 98 -3.62 -12.80 -9.80
CA VAL A 98 -4.37 -11.62 -10.27
C VAL A 98 -5.76 -11.54 -9.63
N GLU A 99 -6.48 -12.66 -9.51
CA GLU A 99 -7.80 -12.64 -8.85
C GLU A 99 -7.67 -12.30 -7.36
N GLN A 100 -6.70 -12.88 -6.66
CA GLN A 100 -6.40 -12.53 -5.26
C GLN A 100 -6.04 -11.05 -5.10
N ALA A 101 -5.21 -10.50 -5.99
CA ALA A 101 -4.85 -9.08 -5.97
C ALA A 101 -6.06 -8.18 -6.20
N LYS A 102 -7.00 -8.59 -7.05
CA LYS A 102 -8.26 -7.89 -7.33
C LYS A 102 -9.20 -7.92 -6.12
N GLU A 103 -9.35 -9.07 -5.46
CA GLU A 103 -10.11 -9.19 -4.21
C GLU A 103 -9.50 -8.32 -3.10
N GLN A 104 -8.17 -8.33 -2.96
CA GLN A 104 -7.45 -7.48 -2.01
C GLN A 104 -7.66 -5.99 -2.30
N ALA A 105 -7.62 -5.58 -3.57
CA ALA A 105 -7.89 -4.20 -3.98
C ALA A 105 -9.33 -3.78 -3.65
N GLN A 106 -10.31 -4.67 -3.81
CA GLN A 106 -11.70 -4.42 -3.41
C GLN A 106 -11.83 -4.27 -1.89
N ALA A 107 -11.20 -5.15 -1.11
CA ALA A 107 -11.19 -5.06 0.34
C ALA A 107 -10.55 -3.75 0.81
N MET A 108 -9.43 -3.33 0.20
CA MET A 108 -8.74 -2.08 0.54
C MET A 108 -9.62 -0.84 0.32
N ARG A 109 -10.41 -0.80 -0.77
CA ARG A 109 -11.37 0.28 -1.00
C ARG A 109 -12.45 0.38 0.09
N GLY A 110 -12.86 -0.77 0.65
CA GLY A 110 -13.75 -0.82 1.81
C GLY A 110 -13.09 -0.22 3.05
N HIS A 111 -11.83 -0.59 3.31
CA HIS A 111 -11.05 -0.08 4.43
C HIS A 111 -10.77 1.42 4.35
N GLU A 112 -10.54 1.98 3.15
CA GLU A 112 -10.31 3.41 2.96
C GLU A 112 -11.49 4.25 3.47
N ARG A 113 -12.73 3.84 3.18
CA ARG A 113 -13.94 4.53 3.66
C ARG A 113 -14.05 4.52 5.17
N ILE A 114 -13.78 3.38 5.80
CA ILE A 114 -13.80 3.24 7.25
C ILE A 114 -12.68 4.08 7.88
N ALA A 115 -11.48 4.07 7.31
CA ALA A 115 -10.35 4.86 7.78
C ALA A 115 -10.64 6.36 7.71
N LEU A 116 -11.21 6.84 6.59
CA LEU A 116 -11.65 8.22 6.45
C LEU A 116 -12.72 8.57 7.49
N GLN A 117 -13.75 7.73 7.66
CA GLN A 117 -14.78 7.96 8.68
C GLN A 117 -14.20 8.07 10.09
N ASN A 118 -13.26 7.19 10.46
CA ASN A 118 -12.61 7.26 11.77
C ASN A 118 -11.76 8.54 11.93
N LEU A 119 -11.02 8.92 10.89
CA LEU A 119 -10.23 10.16 10.89
C LEU A 119 -11.13 11.38 11.08
N LEU A 120 -12.31 11.39 10.44
CA LEU A 120 -13.30 12.46 10.59
C LEU A 120 -13.84 12.55 12.02
N LEU A 121 -14.21 11.41 12.61
CA LEU A 121 -14.71 11.36 13.98
C LEU A 121 -13.64 11.83 14.98
N GLU A 122 -12.39 11.42 14.80
CA GLU A 122 -11.29 11.82 15.68
C GLU A 122 -10.96 13.31 15.54
N THR A 123 -10.86 13.79 14.30
CA THR A 123 -10.63 15.22 14.01
C THR A 123 -11.74 16.08 14.62
N ARG A 124 -13.00 15.65 14.45
CA ARG A 124 -14.16 16.29 15.07
C ARG A 124 -14.02 16.37 16.57
N LYS A 125 -13.73 15.24 17.23
CA LYS A 125 -13.62 15.15 18.68
C LYS A 125 -12.53 16.09 19.20
N GLN A 126 -11.39 16.14 18.51
CA GLN A 126 -10.29 17.04 18.86
C GLN A 126 -10.70 18.52 18.77
N PHE A 127 -11.42 18.92 17.72
CA PHE A 127 -11.93 20.30 17.61
C PHE A 127 -12.96 20.63 18.70
N GLU A 128 -13.89 19.71 19.02
CA GLU A 128 -14.86 19.90 20.11
C GLU A 128 -14.16 20.08 21.47
N GLU A 129 -13.10 19.30 21.73
CA GLU A 129 -12.29 19.39 22.94
C GLU A 129 -11.53 20.72 23.01
N ASP A 130 -10.85 21.11 21.93
CA ASP A 130 -10.12 22.39 21.84
C ASP A 130 -11.06 23.58 22.09
N LEU A 131 -12.25 23.57 21.48
CA LEU A 131 -13.25 24.62 21.67
C LEU A 131 -13.77 24.66 23.11
N ALA A 132 -14.08 23.50 23.70
CA ALA A 132 -14.55 23.42 25.08
C ALA A 132 -13.49 23.93 26.07
N LEU A 133 -12.23 23.56 25.88
CA LEU A 133 -11.10 24.03 26.71
C LEU A 133 -10.83 25.52 26.54
N LEU A 134 -10.90 26.05 25.32
CA LEU A 134 -10.77 27.48 25.07
C LEU A 134 -11.89 28.27 25.76
N ALA A 135 -13.14 27.80 25.66
CA ALA A 135 -14.25 28.40 26.39
C ALA A 135 -14.04 28.35 27.92
N ALA A 136 -13.54 27.24 28.44
CA ALA A 136 -13.21 27.09 29.85
C ALA A 136 -12.09 28.06 30.29
N HIS A 137 -11.03 28.22 29.49
CA HIS A 137 -9.95 29.17 29.79
C HIS A 137 -10.43 30.62 29.77
N ILE A 138 -11.30 31.00 28.83
CA ILE A 138 -11.91 32.33 28.81
C ILE A 138 -12.74 32.53 30.09
N ALA A 139 -13.55 31.54 30.47
CA ALA A 139 -14.38 31.58 31.67
C ALA A 139 -13.55 31.71 32.95
N MET A 140 -12.51 30.87 33.10
CA MET A 140 -11.61 30.88 34.26
C MET A 140 -10.88 32.21 34.40
N LYS A 141 -10.38 32.76 33.29
CA LYS A 141 -9.70 34.06 33.31
C LYS A 141 -10.68 35.16 33.69
N HIS A 142 -11.91 35.15 33.20
CA HIS A 142 -12.91 36.15 33.55
C HIS A 142 -13.39 36.04 35.00
N SER A 143 -13.98 34.89 35.36
CA SER A 143 -14.76 34.65 36.58
C SER A 143 -14.00 33.95 37.72
N GLY A 144 -12.75 33.53 37.50
CA GLY A 144 -11.92 32.93 38.55
C GLY A 144 -12.53 31.66 39.14
N THR A 145 -12.59 31.59 40.47
CA THR A 145 -13.04 30.41 41.23
C THR A 145 -14.54 30.11 41.11
N GLU A 146 -15.35 31.06 40.61
CA GLU A 146 -16.78 30.80 40.32
C GLU A 146 -16.96 29.69 39.29
N CYS A 147 -15.95 29.45 38.46
CA CYS A 147 -15.98 28.44 37.41
C CYS A 147 -15.66 27.01 37.91
N ASP A 148 -15.20 26.84 39.16
CA ASP A 148 -14.72 25.56 39.69
C ASP A 148 -15.81 24.47 39.66
N VAL A 149 -17.06 24.86 39.87
CA VAL A 149 -18.24 23.96 39.88
C VAL A 149 -18.52 23.35 38.49
N TYR A 150 -18.09 24.01 37.41
CA TYR A 150 -18.37 23.55 36.04
C TYR A 150 -17.36 22.52 35.51
N TRP A 151 -16.16 22.43 36.11
CA TRP A 151 -15.17 21.42 35.74
C TRP A 151 -15.66 20.00 35.96
N GLY A 152 -16.41 19.76 37.04
CA GLY A 152 -17.03 18.46 37.30
C GLY A 152 -18.03 18.05 36.22
N LYS A 153 -18.79 19.02 35.68
CA LYS A 153 -19.74 18.79 34.58
C LYS A 153 -19.01 18.52 33.26
N LEU A 154 -17.95 19.27 32.97
CA LEU A 154 -17.11 19.02 31.79
C LEU A 154 -16.47 17.61 31.85
N ALA A 155 -15.93 17.21 33.00
CA ALA A 155 -15.35 15.88 33.22
C ALA A 155 -16.40 14.75 33.10
N SER A 156 -17.65 15.03 33.46
CA SER A 156 -18.77 14.08 33.30
C SER A 156 -19.27 13.94 31.85
N GLY A 157 -18.75 14.74 30.91
CA GLY A 157 -19.06 14.66 29.48
C GLY A 157 -19.91 15.81 28.94
N ASP A 158 -20.29 16.80 29.74
CA ASP A 158 -20.98 18.00 29.25
C ASP A 158 -19.98 18.96 28.59
N LYS A 159 -19.71 18.71 27.31
CA LYS A 159 -18.74 19.50 26.52
C LYS A 159 -19.21 20.94 26.25
N TYR A 160 -20.48 21.23 26.45
CA TYR A 160 -21.08 22.53 26.15
C TYR A 160 -21.13 23.47 27.35
N ILE A 161 -20.83 22.98 28.55
CA ILE A 161 -21.09 23.71 29.80
C ILE A 161 -20.42 25.10 29.82
N PHE A 162 -19.15 25.17 29.44
CA PHE A 162 -18.41 26.43 29.42
C PHE A 162 -18.83 27.33 28.26
N CYS A 163 -19.18 26.76 27.10
CA CYS A 163 -19.71 27.57 26.00
C CYS A 163 -21.04 28.23 26.37
N THR A 164 -21.93 27.47 27.00
CA THR A 164 -23.23 27.97 27.47
C THR A 164 -23.04 29.03 28.55
N TYR A 165 -22.21 28.76 29.56
CA TYR A 165 -21.87 29.72 30.61
C TYR A 165 -21.32 31.03 30.04
N MET A 166 -20.41 30.94 29.07
CA MET A 166 -19.82 32.10 28.43
C MET A 166 -20.83 32.90 27.61
N CYS A 167 -21.72 32.22 26.86
CA CYS A 167 -22.80 32.89 26.14
C CYS A 167 -23.69 33.69 27.10
N GLU A 168 -24.15 33.06 28.19
CA GLU A 168 -24.99 33.74 29.19
C GLU A 168 -24.29 34.96 29.80
N ARG A 169 -22.98 34.86 30.05
CA ARG A 169 -22.20 35.97 30.62
C ARG A 169 -22.00 37.11 29.63
N ILE A 170 -21.69 36.80 28.38
CA ILE A 170 -21.54 37.80 27.31
C ILE A 170 -22.87 38.50 27.05
N ASP A 171 -23.98 37.76 26.99
CA ASP A 171 -25.32 38.32 26.78
C ASP A 171 -25.75 39.21 27.95
N SER A 172 -25.33 38.89 29.18
CA SER A 172 -25.66 39.67 30.37
C SER A 172 -24.98 41.04 30.44
N ASP A 173 -23.76 41.18 29.90
CA ASP A 173 -23.03 42.46 29.90
C ASP A 173 -22.17 42.64 28.64
N MET A 174 -22.83 42.71 27.49
CA MET A 174 -22.19 42.85 26.18
C MET A 174 -21.28 44.10 26.09
N SER A 175 -21.58 45.14 26.87
CA SER A 175 -20.85 46.41 26.85
C SER A 175 -19.49 46.30 27.53
N GLU A 176 -19.39 45.56 28.64
CA GLU A 176 -18.13 45.29 29.32
C GLU A 176 -17.22 44.44 28.45
N TRP A 177 -17.76 43.36 27.89
CA TRP A 177 -17.02 42.44 27.02
C TRP A 177 -16.46 43.12 25.77
N GLY A 178 -17.19 44.08 25.19
CA GLY A 178 -16.72 44.84 24.03
C GLY A 178 -15.43 45.62 24.29
N ARG A 179 -15.25 46.15 25.51
CA ARG A 179 -14.06 46.93 25.88
C ARG A 179 -12.78 46.09 25.86
N TYR A 180 -12.89 44.78 26.09
CA TYR A 180 -11.74 43.87 26.07
C TYR A 180 -11.11 43.73 24.67
N PHE A 181 -11.87 44.00 23.60
CA PHE A 181 -11.41 43.88 22.21
C PHE A 181 -10.98 45.22 21.59
N THR A 182 -11.43 46.35 22.15
CA THR A 182 -11.24 47.68 21.53
C THR A 182 -10.16 48.52 22.19
N ASP A 183 -9.78 48.28 23.46
CA ASP A 183 -8.82 49.12 24.19
C ASP A 183 -7.37 48.55 24.14
N PRO A 184 -6.42 49.19 23.41
CA PRO A 184 -5.03 48.75 23.36
C PRO A 184 -4.28 48.93 24.69
N SER A 185 -4.80 49.78 25.59
CA SER A 185 -4.24 50.07 26.92
C SER A 185 -4.80 49.14 28.01
N ALA A 186 -5.64 48.18 27.63
CA ALA A 186 -6.30 47.28 28.55
C ALA A 186 -5.32 46.50 29.46
N PRO A 187 -5.71 46.23 30.73
CA PRO A 187 -4.97 45.35 31.62
C PRO A 187 -4.61 44.01 30.96
N GLU A 188 -3.47 43.43 31.33
CA GLU A 188 -2.95 42.17 30.77
C GLU A 188 -4.02 41.05 30.74
N LYS A 189 -4.82 40.95 31.80
CA LYS A 189 -5.96 40.03 31.91
C LYS A 189 -6.97 40.15 30.75
N GLN A 190 -7.31 41.37 30.34
CA GLN A 190 -8.28 41.62 29.27
C GLN A 190 -7.68 41.29 27.90
N ARG A 191 -6.40 41.58 27.70
CA ARG A 191 -5.66 41.21 26.48
C ARG A 191 -5.55 39.69 26.31
N GLU A 192 -5.31 38.95 27.39
CA GLU A 192 -5.32 37.48 27.36
C GLU A 192 -6.70 36.92 26.99
N ILE A 193 -7.77 37.46 27.57
CA ILE A 193 -9.15 37.06 27.25
C ILE A 193 -9.47 37.32 25.77
N ALA A 194 -9.09 38.48 25.23
CA ALA A 194 -9.26 38.80 23.82
C ALA A 194 -8.46 37.85 22.93
N SER A 195 -7.22 37.52 23.29
CA SER A 195 -6.38 36.57 22.57
C SER A 195 -6.98 35.15 22.54
N LEU A 196 -7.45 34.65 23.69
CA LEU A 196 -8.12 33.35 23.79
C LEU A 196 -9.42 33.33 22.99
N SER A 197 -10.19 34.42 23.02
CA SER A 197 -11.41 34.58 22.24
C SER A 197 -11.14 34.59 20.73
N ASN A 198 -10.11 35.31 20.29
CA ASN A 198 -9.65 35.28 18.89
C ASN A 198 -9.20 33.88 18.47
N ARG A 199 -8.51 33.16 19.35
CA ARG A 199 -8.11 31.78 19.09
C ARG A 199 -9.31 30.85 18.96
N TYR A 200 -10.31 31.00 19.82
CA TYR A 200 -11.57 30.26 19.74
C TYR A 200 -12.25 30.49 18.39
N MET A 201 -12.41 31.76 17.98
CA MET A 201 -13.03 32.11 16.69
C MET A 201 -12.26 31.51 15.51
N PHE A 202 -10.93 31.60 15.54
CA PHE A 202 -10.06 31.02 14.51
C PHE A 202 -10.22 29.49 14.41
N ILE A 203 -10.24 28.79 15.55
CA ILE A 203 -10.38 27.33 15.58
C ILE A 203 -11.77 26.91 15.09
N PHE A 204 -12.83 27.64 15.48
CA PHE A 204 -14.19 27.36 15.02
C PHE A 204 -14.33 27.56 13.50
N ASP A 205 -13.77 28.65 12.95
CA ASP A 205 -13.79 28.93 11.51
C ASP A 205 -12.96 27.90 10.73
N LYS A 206 -11.82 27.47 11.27
CA LYS A 206 -11.02 26.37 10.71
C LYS A 206 -11.80 25.05 10.73
N PHE A 207 -12.47 24.75 11.84
CA PHE A 207 -13.26 23.53 11.99
C PHE A 207 -14.42 23.48 10.98
N THR A 208 -15.20 24.56 10.88
CA THR A 208 -16.34 24.65 9.95
C THR A 208 -15.91 24.63 8.48
N SER A 209 -14.78 25.26 8.13
CA SER A 209 -14.23 25.19 6.76
C SER A 209 -13.76 23.78 6.39
N LEU A 210 -13.16 23.04 7.33
CA LEU A 210 -12.81 21.63 7.12
C LEU A 210 -14.05 20.75 6.96
N LEU A 211 -15.06 20.90 7.83
CA LEU A 211 -16.32 20.17 7.70
C LEU A 211 -17.00 20.42 6.36
N LYS A 212 -16.96 21.67 5.85
CA LYS A 212 -17.50 22.02 4.54
C LYS A 212 -16.83 21.25 3.41
N ALA A 213 -15.51 21.08 3.47
CA ALA A 213 -14.74 20.37 2.45
C ALA A 213 -15.06 18.87 2.42
N ILE A 214 -15.49 18.30 3.54
CA ILE A 214 -15.70 16.87 3.73
C ILE A 214 -17.14 16.42 3.40
N ASP A 215 -18.14 17.16 3.90
CA ASP A 215 -19.55 16.72 3.90
C ASP A 215 -20.48 17.64 3.08
N GLY A 216 -19.93 18.67 2.42
CA GLY A 216 -20.72 19.58 1.58
C GLY A 216 -21.68 20.49 2.35
N GLY A 217 -21.68 20.46 3.70
CA GLY A 217 -22.33 21.45 4.55
C GLY A 217 -23.44 20.95 5.49
N SER A 218 -23.81 19.66 5.46
CA SER A 218 -24.89 19.15 6.31
C SER A 218 -24.58 19.34 7.81
N PHE A 219 -23.36 18.97 8.24
CA PHE A 219 -22.94 19.13 9.63
C PHE A 219 -22.73 20.58 10.08
N ILE A 220 -22.51 21.54 9.17
CA ILE A 220 -22.22 22.93 9.55
C ILE A 220 -23.40 23.53 10.31
N SER A 221 -24.61 23.32 9.78
CA SER A 221 -25.84 23.82 10.40
C SER A 221 -26.03 23.34 11.84
N PHE A 222 -25.60 22.11 12.14
CA PHE A 222 -25.64 21.56 13.50
C PHE A 222 -24.71 22.34 14.44
N TYR A 223 -23.48 22.62 14.01
CA TYR A 223 -22.50 23.32 14.85
C TYR A 223 -22.75 24.81 14.98
N GLU A 224 -23.25 25.47 13.94
CA GLU A 224 -23.63 26.88 13.99
C GLU A 224 -24.72 27.13 15.02
N ASN A 225 -25.70 26.22 15.13
CA ASN A 225 -26.77 26.30 16.12
C ASN A 225 -26.38 25.73 17.49
N SER A 226 -25.24 25.05 17.59
CA SER A 226 -24.74 24.49 18.86
C SER A 226 -24.21 25.60 19.79
N PRO A 227 -24.05 25.32 21.09
CA PRO A 227 -23.38 26.24 22.02
C PRO A 227 -21.99 26.70 21.55
N TYR A 228 -21.27 25.86 20.78
CA TYR A 228 -19.99 26.28 20.20
C TYR A 228 -20.15 27.41 19.18
N GLY A 229 -21.14 27.29 18.28
CA GLY A 229 -21.42 28.28 17.25
C GLY A 229 -22.00 29.57 17.82
N ARG A 230 -22.89 29.46 18.82
CA ARG A 230 -23.43 30.62 19.54
C ARG A 230 -22.33 31.45 20.21
N LEU A 231 -21.38 30.79 20.89
CA LEU A 231 -20.24 31.50 21.48
C LEU A 231 -19.37 32.16 20.40
N ASN A 232 -19.13 31.50 19.27
CA ASN A 232 -18.39 32.09 18.15
C ASN A 232 -19.08 33.36 17.61
N GLN A 233 -20.40 33.32 17.43
CA GLN A 233 -21.19 34.46 16.96
C GLN A 233 -21.15 35.61 17.97
N ALA A 234 -21.29 35.32 19.27
CA ALA A 234 -21.19 36.31 20.34
C ALA A 234 -19.81 37.00 20.34
N LEU A 235 -18.72 36.23 20.31
CA LEU A 235 -17.35 36.75 20.25
C LEU A 235 -17.09 37.57 18.98
N LYS A 236 -17.57 37.12 17.81
CA LYS A 236 -17.45 37.89 16.56
C LYS A 236 -18.19 39.22 16.63
N SER A 237 -19.37 39.26 17.23
CA SER A 237 -20.14 40.49 17.39
C SER A 237 -19.44 41.54 18.26
N LEU A 238 -18.63 41.08 19.23
CA LEU A 238 -17.79 41.92 20.08
C LEU A 238 -16.56 42.44 19.33
N SER A 239 -15.95 41.61 18.49
CA SER A 239 -14.75 41.95 17.70
C SER A 239 -15.06 42.81 16.45
N LEU A 240 -16.28 42.77 15.92
CA LEU A 240 -16.68 43.47 14.68
C LEU A 240 -17.28 44.86 14.91
N LYS A 241 -17.24 45.42 16.12
CA LYS A 241 -17.57 46.84 16.35
C LYS A 241 -16.34 47.72 16.10
N PRO A 242 -16.20 48.37 14.93
CA PRO A 242 -15.40 49.58 14.85
C PRO A 242 -16.11 50.71 15.60
N GLU A 243 -15.29 51.53 16.23
CA GLU A 243 -15.52 52.80 16.90
C GLU A 243 -16.77 53.58 16.42
N VAL A 244 -17.55 54.06 17.39
CA VAL A 244 -18.37 55.28 17.24
C VAL A 244 -17.43 56.48 17.23
#